data_AF-A0A818JWS3-F1
#
_entry.id   AF-A0A818JWS3-F1
#
_cell.length_a   1.000
_cell.length_b   1.000
_cell.length_c   1.000
_cell.angle_alpha   90.00
_cell.angle_beta   90.00
_cell.angle_gamma   90.00
#
_symmetry.space_group_name_H-M   'P 1'
#
loop_
_entity.id
_entity.type
_entity.pdbx_description
1 polymer ?
#
loop_
_entity_poly.entity_id
_entity_poly.type
_entity_poly.pdbx_seq_one_letter_code
_entity_poly.pdbx_strand_id
1 'polypeptide(L)'
;MVLLQTIVVMIPIIPFAIINIYQVVTSSIVKSDYRLSQEQLVYTIANIILYVSYASNFYVYLISASSYRKDFRRLVLFCYRQNHASNRIGIMAREQVVMKTNSTVK
;
A
#
# COMPACT_ATOMS: atom_id res chain seq x y z
N MET A 1 11.37 -17.72 -2.13
CA MET A 1 10.90 -16.32 -2.22
C MET A 1 10.55 -15.95 -3.66
N VAL A 2 11.51 -15.97 -4.60
CA VAL A 2 11.26 -15.58 -6.01
C VAL A 2 10.15 -16.41 -6.66
N LEU A 3 10.20 -17.74 -6.54
CA LEU A 3 9.17 -18.61 -7.13
C LEU A 3 7.76 -18.33 -6.59
N LEU A 4 7.63 -18.15 -5.27
CA LEU A 4 6.36 -17.79 -4.63
C LEU A 4 5.84 -16.44 -5.14
N GLN A 5 6.74 -15.45 -5.25
CA GLN A 5 6.41 -14.12 -5.75
C GLN A 5 5.96 -14.17 -7.22
N THR A 6 6.66 -14.94 -8.06
CA THR A 6 6.27 -15.15 -9.46
C THR A 6 4.87 -15.74 -9.56
N ILE A 7 4.54 -16.75 -8.76
CA ILE A 7 3.19 -17.35 -8.76
C ILE A 7 2.12 -16.31 -8.37
N VAL A 8 2.36 -15.57 -7.28
CA VAL A 8 1.42 -14.56 -6.76
C VAL A 8 1.18 -13.42 -7.75
N VAL A 9 2.19 -13.07 -8.55
CA VAL A 9 2.10 -12.02 -9.58
C VAL A 9 1.48 -12.54 -10.87
N MET A 10 1.71 -13.80 -11.26
CA MET A 10 1.16 -14.36 -12.50
C MET A 10 -0.35 -14.60 -12.43
N ILE A 11 -0.86 -15.10 -11.30
CA ILE A 11 -2.31 -15.36 -11.09
C ILE A 11 -3.21 -14.16 -11.48
N PRO A 12 -2.91 -12.91 -11.07
CA PRO A 12 -3.72 -11.74 -11.42
C PRO A 12 -3.37 -11.09 -12.76
N ILE A 13 -2.13 -11.23 -13.24
CA ILE A 13 -1.72 -10.69 -14.55
C ILE A 13 -2.42 -11.43 -15.69
N ILE A 14 -2.52 -12.76 -15.62
CA ILE A 14 -3.15 -13.57 -16.67
C ILE A 14 -4.59 -13.14 -16.97
N PRO A 15 -5.53 -13.07 -15.99
CA PRO A 15 -6.91 -12.66 -16.27
C PRO A 15 -6.98 -11.20 -16.75
N PHE A 16 -6.13 -10.30 -16.21
CA PHE A 16 -6.07 -8.93 -16.69
C PHE A 16 -5.63 -8.83 -18.15
N ALA A 17 -4.62 -9.60 -18.56
CA ALA A 17 -4.15 -9.66 -19.93
C ALA A 17 -5.23 -10.23 -20.87
N ILE A 18 -5.91 -11.30 -20.47
CA ILE A 18 -7.01 -11.91 -21.25
C ILE A 18 -8.13 -10.90 -21.47
N ILE A 19 -8.55 -10.17 -20.43
CA ILE A 19 -9.63 -9.16 -20.55
C ILE A 19 -9.20 -8.00 -21.47
N ASN A 20 -7.96 -7.52 -21.36
CA ASN A 20 -7.45 -6.47 -22.25
C ASN A 20 -7.43 -6.92 -23.72
N ILE A 21 -6.93 -8.13 -23.99
CA ILE A 21 -6.93 -8.68 -25.36
C ILE A 21 -8.37 -8.78 -25.87
N TYR A 22 -9.29 -9.30 -25.06
CA TYR A 22 -10.70 -9.37 -25.40
C TYR A 22 -11.30 -8.00 -25.73
N GLN A 23 -11.03 -6.96 -24.93
CA GLN A 23 -11.51 -5.60 -25.18
C GLN A 23 -10.96 -5.02 -26.49
N VAL A 24 -9.67 -5.23 -26.78
CA VAL A 24 -9.05 -4.77 -28.02
C VAL A 24 -9.65 -5.46 -29.23
N VAL A 25 -9.76 -6.80 -29.19
CA VAL A 25 -10.32 -7.60 -30.30
C VAL A 25 -11.79 -7.30 -30.54
N THR A 26 -12.56 -7.00 -29.49
CA THR A 26 -14.01 -6.74 -29.59
C THR A 26 -14.36 -5.26 -29.65
N SER A 27 -13.37 -4.38 -29.87
CA SER A 27 -13.56 -2.92 -29.87
C SER A 27 -14.44 -2.41 -31.02
N SER A 28 -14.44 -3.09 -32.16
CA SER A 28 -15.24 -2.73 -33.34
C SER A 28 -16.65 -3.33 -33.35
N ILE A 29 -16.97 -4.22 -32.40
CA ILE A 29 -18.27 -4.88 -32.33
C ILE A 29 -19.24 -3.98 -31.57
N VAL A 30 -20.38 -3.66 -32.18
CA VAL A 30 -21.45 -2.92 -31.49
C VAL A 30 -22.02 -3.79 -30.37
N LYS A 31 -21.91 -3.32 -29.13
CA LYS A 31 -22.38 -4.00 -27.92
C LYS A 31 -23.61 -3.29 -27.37
N SER A 32 -24.51 -4.02 -26.71
CA SER A 32 -25.58 -3.42 -25.93
C SER A 32 -25.03 -2.79 -24.64
N ASP A 33 -25.71 -1.76 -24.13
CA ASP A 33 -25.31 -1.05 -22.90
C ASP A 33 -25.18 -1.99 -21.69
N TYR A 34 -26.05 -3.00 -21.62
CA TYR A 34 -25.98 -4.04 -20.60
C TYR A 34 -24.69 -4.85 -20.67
N ARG A 35 -24.30 -5.31 -21.87
CA ARG A 35 -23.06 -6.06 -22.08
C ARG A 35 -21.83 -5.20 -21.79
N LEU A 36 -21.85 -3.94 -22.20
CA LEU A 36 -20.78 -2.99 -21.92
C LEU A 36 -20.58 -2.80 -20.41
N SER A 37 -21.67 -2.66 -19.66
CA SER A 37 -21.63 -2.50 -18.20
C SER A 37 -21.05 -3.73 -17.50
N GLN A 38 -21.41 -4.93 -17.95
CA GLN A 38 -20.83 -6.18 -17.43
C GLN A 38 -19.32 -6.28 -17.71
N GLU A 39 -18.91 -5.98 -18.94
CA GLU A 39 -17.48 -6.00 -19.32
C GLU A 39 -16.68 -4.99 -18.49
N GLN A 40 -17.23 -3.80 -18.25
CA GLN A 40 -16.59 -2.78 -17.42
C GLN A 40 -16.48 -3.19 -15.95
N LEU A 41 -17.49 -3.86 -15.40
CA LEU A 41 -17.44 -4.41 -14.04
C LEU A 41 -16.34 -5.46 -13.91
N VAL A 42 -16.28 -6.41 -14.86
CA VAL A 42 -15.25 -7.45 -14.90
C VAL A 42 -13.85 -6.84 -15.02
N TYR A 43 -13.69 -5.83 -15.88
CA TYR A 43 -12.42 -5.09 -16.00
C TYR A 43 -12.03 -4.37 -14.70
N THR A 44 -13.00 -3.78 -14.00
CA THR A 44 -12.77 -3.11 -12.72
C THR A 44 -12.32 -4.11 -11.65
N ILE A 45 -12.99 -5.26 -11.56
CA ILE A 45 -12.61 -6.34 -10.64
C ILE A 45 -11.19 -6.82 -10.94
N ALA A 46 -10.85 -7.05 -12.21
CA ALA A 46 -9.51 -7.47 -12.60
C ALA A 46 -8.43 -6.44 -12.22
N ASN A 47 -8.71 -5.14 -12.39
CA ASN A 47 -7.81 -4.08 -11.94
C ASN A 47 -7.61 -4.06 -10.43
N ILE A 48 -8.70 -4.20 -9.65
CA ILE A 48 -8.60 -4.26 -8.18
C ILE A 48 -7.71 -5.42 -7.75
N ILE A 49 -7.92 -6.61 -8.33
CA ILE A 49 -7.11 -7.78 -8.03
C ILE A 49 -5.62 -7.54 -8.40
N LEU A 50 -5.35 -6.90 -9.54
CA LEU A 50 -4.00 -6.54 -9.95
C LEU A 50 -3.33 -5.57 -8.96
N TYR A 51 -4.04 -4.53 -8.51
CA TYR A 51 -3.52 -3.60 -7.50
C TYR A 51 -3.25 -4.27 -6.15
N VAL A 52 -4.15 -5.16 -5.72
CA VAL A 52 -3.95 -5.97 -4.52
C VAL A 52 -2.70 -6.84 -4.65
N SER A 53 -2.38 -7.36 -5.84
CA SER A 53 -1.14 -8.11 -6.08
C SER A 53 0.12 -7.26 -5.91
N TYR A 54 0.10 -6.00 -6.34
CA TYR A 54 1.23 -5.10 -6.10
C TYR A 54 1.47 -4.88 -4.60
N ALA A 55 0.40 -4.71 -3.82
CA ALA A 55 0.49 -4.61 -2.37
C ALA A 55 0.92 -5.95 -1.72
N SER A 56 0.49 -7.09 -2.26
CA SER A 56 0.79 -8.41 -1.72
C SER A 56 2.28 -8.76 -1.80
N ASN A 57 3.01 -8.23 -2.79
CA ASN A 57 4.46 -8.38 -2.88
C ASN A 57 5.16 -8.00 -1.57
N PHE A 58 4.79 -6.86 -0.97
CA PHE A 58 5.35 -6.43 0.32
C PHE A 58 5.16 -7.49 1.41
N TYR A 59 3.97 -8.08 1.51
CA TYR A 59 3.67 -9.14 2.48
C TYR A 59 4.42 -10.44 2.18
N VAL A 60 4.58 -10.79 0.90
CA VAL A 60 5.37 -11.93 0.46
C VAL A 60 6.83 -11.78 0.91
N TYR A 61 7.44 -10.61 0.74
CA TYR A 61 8.79 -10.33 1.25
C TYR A 61 8.83 -10.38 2.78
N LEU A 62 7.85 -9.78 3.45
CA LEU A 62 7.77 -9.77 4.91
C LEU A 62 7.64 -11.18 5.49
N ILE A 63 6.92 -12.10 4.86
CA ILE A 63 6.76 -13.46 5.36
C ILE A 63 7.96 -14.33 4.97
N SER A 64 8.42 -14.22 3.73
CA SER A 64 9.38 -15.16 3.14
C SER A 64 10.84 -14.90 3.55
N ALA A 65 11.23 -13.64 3.76
CA ALA A 65 12.62 -13.28 4.02
C ALA A 65 12.85 -12.97 5.50
N SER A 66 13.67 -13.80 6.17
CA SER A 66 14.04 -13.59 7.57
C SER A 66 14.90 -12.33 7.78
N SER A 67 15.76 -11.99 6.81
CA SER A 67 16.53 -10.73 6.78
C SER A 67 15.60 -9.52 6.71
N TYR A 68 14.64 -9.53 5.78
CA TYR A 68 13.68 -8.45 5.60
C TYR A 68 12.84 -8.18 6.85
N ARG A 69 12.44 -9.23 7.59
CA ARG A 69 11.74 -9.07 8.88
C ARG A 69 12.57 -8.37 9.94
N LYS A 70 13.87 -8.66 10.02
CA LYS A 70 14.77 -8.03 10.99
C LYS A 70 14.90 -6.54 10.71
N ASP A 71 15.09 -6.19 9.44
CA ASP A 71 15.24 -4.79 9.02
C ASP A 71 13.92 -4.02 9.15
N PHE A 72 12.79 -4.63 8.78
CA PHE A 72 11.47 -4.04 8.96
C PHE A 72 11.17 -3.78 10.44
N ARG A 73 11.44 -4.76 11.32
CA ARG A 73 11.26 -4.57 12.77
C ARG A 73 12.16 -3.45 13.31
N ARG A 74 13.40 -3.34 12.83
CA ARG A 74 14.31 -2.26 13.20
C ARG A 74 13.76 -0.90 12.76
N LEU A 75 13.23 -0.79 11.54
CA LEU A 75 12.61 0.42 11.02
C LEU A 75 11.37 0.83 11.86
N VAL A 76 10.47 -0.12 12.11
CA VAL A 76 9.25 0.13 12.91
C VAL A 76 9.60 0.58 14.32
N LEU A 77 10.56 -0.07 14.97
CA LEU A 77 11.03 0.33 16.29
C LEU A 77 11.71 1.70 16.28
N PHE A 78 12.47 2.02 15.24
CA PHE A 78 13.09 3.34 15.07
C PHE A 78 12.03 4.44 14.95
N CYS A 79 11.04 4.28 14.07
CA CYS A 79 9.94 5.23 13.90
C CYS A 79 9.14 5.41 15.20
N TYR A 80 8.86 4.31 15.92
CA TYR A 80 8.15 4.38 17.20
C TYR A 80 8.94 5.15 18.26
N ARG A 81 10.26 4.90 18.36
CA ARG A 81 11.14 5.60 19.31
C ARG A 81 11.32 7.07 18.95
N GLN A 82 11.42 7.40 17.66
CA GLN A 82 11.57 8.78 17.19
C GLN A 82 10.31 9.60 17.48
N ASN A 83 9.12 9.02 17.31
CA ASN A 83 7.86 9.69 17.64
C ASN A 83 7.77 10.00 19.15
N HIS A 84 8.22 9.08 20.02
CA HIS A 84 8.30 9.32 21.46
C HIS A 84 9.32 10.41 21.85
N ALA A 85 10.47 10.48 21.17
CA ALA A 85 11.47 11.50 21.44
C ALA A 85 10.99 12.90 21.04
N SER A 86 10.36 13.02 19.86
CA SER A 86 9.79 14.29 19.38
C SER A 86 8.69 14.82 20.31
N ASN A 87 7.85 13.93 20.83
CA ASN A 87 6.75 14.33 21.72
C ASN A 87 7.28 14.85 23.08
N ARG A 88 8.39 14.28 23.61
CA ARG A 88 9.01 14.79 24.85
C ARG A 88 9.62 16.17 24.69
N ILE A 89 10.28 16.45 23.56
CA ILE A 89 10.88 17.76 23.28
C ILE A 89 9.79 18.83 23.17
N GLY A 90 8.65 18.52 22.53
CA GLY A 90 7.50 19.43 22.45
C GLY A 90 6.91 19.80 23.81
N ILE A 91 6.86 18.85 24.75
CA ILE A 91 6.39 19.08 26.12
C ILE A 91 7.39 19.98 26.88
N MET A 92 8.69 19.67 26.82
CA MET A 92 9.71 20.49 27.48
C MET A 92 9.76 21.92 26.95
N ALA A 93 9.57 22.12 25.64
CA ALA A 93 9.50 23.45 25.05
C ALA A 93 8.28 24.25 25.55
N ARG A 94 7.13 23.61 25.74
CA ARG A 94 5.94 24.26 26.32
C ARG A 94 6.13 24.64 27.79
N GLU A 95 6.73 23.78 28.59
CA GLU A 95 6.97 24.08 30.01
C GLU A 95 7.90 25.28 30.20
N GLN A 96 8.94 25.41 29.37
CA GLN A 96 9.84 26.58 29.44
C GLN A 96 9.16 27.89 29.06
N VAL A 97 8.21 27.86 28.11
CA VAL A 97 7.43 29.05 27.75
C VAL A 97 6.52 29.46 28.91
N VAL A 98 5.82 28.50 29.55
CA VAL A 98 4.95 28.77 30.71
C VAL A 98 5.73 29.31 31.90
N MET A 99 6.94 28.80 32.16
CA MET A 99 7.78 29.33 33.24
C MET A 99 8.24 30.77 32.96
N LYS A 100 8.57 31.09 31.69
CA LYS A 100 8.95 32.46 31.31
C LYS A 100 7.80 33.45 31.39
N THR A 101 6.59 33.08 30.98
CA THR A 101 5.42 33.98 31.08
C THR A 101 5.08 34.29 32.54
N ASN A 102 5.19 33.31 33.45
CA ASN A 102 4.89 33.51 34.87
C ASN A 102 5.93 34.38 35.61
N SER A 103 7.19 34.46 35.14
CA SER A 103 8.20 35.33 35.76
C SER A 103 8.11 36.79 35.35
N THR A 104 7.46 37.10 34.22
CA THR A 104 7.23 38.48 33.74
C THR A 104 5.98 39.16 34.30
N VAL A 105 5.12 38.44 35.02
CA VAL A 105 3.85 38.96 35.57
C VAL A 105 3.98 39.35 37.05
N LYS A 106 5.19 39.34 37.61
CA LYS A 106 5.51 39.88 38.95
C LYS A 106 6.28 41.18 38.83
#